data_AF-F0YS23-F1
#
_entry.id   AF-F0YS23-F1
#
_cell.length_a   1.000
_cell.length_b   1.000
_cell.length_c   1.000
_cell.angle_alpha   90.00
_cell.angle_beta   90.00
_cell.angle_gamma   90.00
#
_symmetry.space_group_name_H-M   'P 1'
#
loop_
_entity.id
_entity.type
_entity.pdbx_description
1 polymer ?
#
loop_
_entity_poly.entity_id
_entity_poly.type
_entity_poly.pdbx_seq_one_letter_code
_entity_poly.pdbx_strand_id
1 'polypeptide(L)'
;MSAAGKKRAVTQSEGSAWKGDSSDDDGDAASLGPSPDDVCLSQTDNVTPAREKKRRRSSGAGVGGGPEALKNAKTIHDRVYGAVPVPGLLVAFLDTDEFQRLDSIGQLGGSKYVFPGAKHSRKEHSIGTSHMARAMVDHLRRLQPELGIDDADCLCVQLAALCHDIGHGPYSHMWEAFVHAATGSDDWTHEKMSARLIRRCAGKNAIPLDRYFRCSAADAAAHLAFVCALIEGLPDAAPWPDDLGRTEAKRFLFDIVSNSRSGMDVDKLDYLLRDGLSAFGASSSFDWNRLIQACRAVAPKGKAVRQIAFEEK
;
A
#
# COMPACT_ATOMS: atom_id res chain seq x y z
N MET A 1 -16.77 -40.92 59.75
CA MET A 1 -18.23 -40.84 60.01
C MET A 1 -18.93 -40.43 58.72
N SER A 2 -20.04 -41.11 58.42
CA SER A 2 -20.69 -41.26 57.11
C SER A 2 -21.44 -40.02 56.61
N ALA A 3 -21.49 -39.82 55.29
CA ALA A 3 -22.70 -39.36 54.59
C ALA A 3 -22.65 -39.72 53.09
N ALA A 4 -23.72 -40.36 52.62
CA ALA A 4 -23.94 -40.88 51.28
C ALA A 4 -24.90 -39.96 50.48
N GLY A 5 -24.87 -40.05 49.14
CA GLY A 5 -25.88 -39.45 48.26
C GLY A 5 -25.74 -39.88 46.80
N LYS A 6 -26.78 -40.50 46.24
CA LYS A 6 -26.82 -41.29 44.99
C LYS A 6 -26.92 -40.49 43.69
N LYS A 7 -26.42 -41.09 42.59
CA LYS A 7 -26.61 -40.76 41.17
C LYS A 7 -27.99 -41.19 40.63
N ARG A 8 -28.48 -40.52 39.57
CA ARG A 8 -29.24 -40.97 38.36
C ARG A 8 -29.98 -39.75 37.75
N ALA A 9 -30.33 -39.62 36.47
CA ALA A 9 -30.03 -40.26 35.19
C ALA A 9 -30.62 -39.33 34.09
N VAL A 10 -30.05 -39.37 32.89
CA VAL A 10 -30.51 -38.65 31.68
C VAL A 10 -31.68 -39.40 31.04
N THR A 11 -32.67 -38.66 30.51
CA THR A 11 -33.66 -39.20 29.56
C THR A 11 -33.86 -38.21 28.40
N GLN A 12 -33.80 -38.75 27.18
CA GLN A 12 -34.23 -38.10 25.92
C GLN A 12 -35.69 -38.48 25.64
N SER A 13 -36.43 -37.60 24.97
CA SER A 13 -37.71 -37.92 24.32
C SER A 13 -37.86 -37.19 22.99
N GLU A 14 -38.37 -37.91 22.00
CA GLU A 14 -38.56 -37.59 20.59
C GLU A 14 -39.87 -36.83 20.27
N GLY A 15 -39.99 -36.37 19.01
CA GLY A 15 -41.24 -36.03 18.29
C GLY A 15 -41.33 -34.55 17.89
N SER A 16 -41.77 -34.11 16.70
CA SER A 16 -42.37 -34.76 15.53
C SER A 16 -42.33 -33.76 14.34
N ALA A 17 -42.32 -34.30 13.12
CA ALA A 17 -42.23 -33.64 11.82
C ALA A 17 -43.46 -32.81 11.38
N TRP A 18 -43.28 -31.83 10.49
CA TRP A 18 -44.28 -31.40 9.49
C TRP A 18 -43.59 -31.04 8.14
N LYS A 19 -44.10 -31.61 7.05
CA LYS A 19 -43.76 -31.34 5.64
C LYS A 19 -44.69 -30.24 5.08
N GLY A 20 -44.20 -29.48 4.10
CA GLY A 20 -44.99 -28.59 3.25
C GLY A 20 -44.19 -28.22 1.99
N ASP A 21 -44.88 -28.12 0.86
CA ASP A 21 -44.44 -28.36 -0.52
C ASP A 21 -44.51 -27.08 -1.40
N SER A 22 -43.81 -27.13 -2.55
CA SER A 22 -43.99 -26.39 -3.82
C SER A 22 -43.95 -24.85 -3.86
N SER A 23 -43.06 -24.28 -4.70
CA SER A 23 -43.36 -23.77 -6.06
C SER A 23 -42.38 -22.66 -6.52
N ASP A 24 -41.74 -22.92 -7.66
CA ASP A 24 -41.15 -22.06 -8.70
C ASP A 24 -41.18 -20.52 -8.55
N ASP A 25 -40.00 -19.88 -8.71
CA ASP A 25 -39.83 -18.63 -9.47
C ASP A 25 -38.35 -18.50 -9.92
N ASP A 26 -38.04 -19.01 -11.12
CA ASP A 26 -36.76 -18.83 -11.81
C ASP A 26 -36.74 -17.44 -12.46
N GLY A 27 -36.12 -16.48 -11.76
CA GLY A 27 -35.78 -15.15 -12.29
C GLY A 27 -34.35 -15.12 -12.79
N ASP A 28 -34.17 -15.17 -14.12
CA ASP A 28 -32.92 -14.96 -14.86
C ASP A 28 -32.17 -13.68 -14.40
N ALA A 29 -31.10 -13.86 -13.64
CA ALA A 29 -30.06 -12.86 -13.47
C ALA A 29 -28.88 -13.23 -14.36
N ALA A 30 -28.85 -12.65 -15.57
CA ALA A 30 -27.72 -12.75 -16.49
C ALA A 30 -26.43 -12.29 -15.79
N SER A 31 -25.60 -13.25 -15.39
CA SER A 31 -24.25 -12.99 -14.89
C SER A 31 -23.40 -12.48 -16.06
N LEU A 32 -23.15 -11.17 -16.09
CA LEU A 32 -22.10 -10.59 -16.91
C LEU A 32 -20.75 -11.11 -16.39
N GLY A 33 -20.28 -12.21 -17.00
CA GLY A 33 -18.92 -12.70 -16.79
C GLY A 33 -17.89 -11.67 -17.26
N PRO A 34 -16.67 -11.67 -16.68
CA PRO A 34 -15.62 -10.74 -17.06
C PRO A 34 -15.25 -10.90 -18.55
N SER A 35 -14.93 -9.76 -19.18
CA SER A 35 -14.47 -9.68 -20.57
C SER A 35 -13.17 -10.48 -20.76
N PRO A 36 -12.95 -11.12 -21.93
CA PRO A 36 -11.72 -11.88 -22.21
C PRO A 36 -10.40 -11.08 -22.17
N ASP A 37 -10.46 -9.76 -21.96
CA ASP A 37 -9.29 -8.89 -21.80
C ASP A 37 -8.81 -8.74 -20.32
N ASP A 38 -9.55 -9.26 -19.34
CA ASP A 38 -9.20 -9.19 -17.90
C ASP A 38 -8.26 -10.33 -17.46
N VAL A 39 -7.10 -10.46 -18.12
CA VAL A 39 -6.05 -11.36 -17.63
C VAL A 39 -5.36 -10.72 -16.43
N CYS A 40 -5.88 -11.01 -15.23
CA CYS A 40 -5.23 -10.66 -13.97
C CYS A 40 -3.93 -11.46 -13.82
N LEU A 41 -2.80 -10.82 -14.10
CA LEU A 41 -1.48 -11.39 -13.93
C LEU A 41 -1.21 -11.68 -12.44
N SER A 42 -0.57 -12.83 -12.17
CA SER A 42 -0.42 -13.38 -10.83
C SER A 42 0.96 -13.05 -10.23
N GLN A 43 1.12 -13.27 -8.93
CA GLN A 43 2.34 -13.01 -8.16
C GLN A 43 3.62 -13.64 -8.76
N THR A 44 3.48 -14.70 -9.58
CA THR A 44 4.61 -15.40 -10.23
C THR A 44 5.21 -14.65 -11.42
N ASP A 45 4.58 -13.58 -11.89
CA ASP A 45 5.02 -12.83 -13.08
C ASP A 45 5.98 -11.68 -12.75
N ASN A 46 6.46 -11.61 -11.50
CA ASN A 46 7.47 -10.63 -11.10
C ASN A 46 8.86 -11.12 -11.54
N VAL A 47 9.54 -10.29 -12.34
CA VAL A 47 10.94 -10.54 -12.72
C VAL A 47 11.79 -10.42 -11.46
N THR A 48 12.15 -11.55 -10.87
CA THR A 48 13.17 -11.58 -9.82
C THR A 48 14.50 -11.19 -10.48
N PRO A 49 15.25 -10.19 -9.98
CA PRO A 49 16.55 -9.87 -10.53
C PRO A 49 17.42 -11.11 -10.55
N ALA A 50 17.91 -11.49 -11.73
CA ALA A 50 18.77 -12.67 -11.87
C ALA A 50 20.04 -12.44 -11.04
N ARG A 51 20.15 -13.13 -9.90
CA ARG A 51 21.39 -13.26 -9.17
C ARG A 51 22.39 -13.94 -10.12
N GLU A 52 23.36 -13.18 -10.57
CA GLU A 52 24.46 -13.50 -11.49
C GLU A 52 24.73 -15.02 -11.67
N LYS A 53 24.01 -15.66 -12.60
CA LYS A 53 24.32 -17.01 -13.09
C LYS A 53 23.99 -17.12 -14.57
N LYS A 54 25.05 -17.00 -15.37
CA LYS A 54 25.36 -17.72 -16.62
C LYS A 54 24.17 -17.99 -17.55
N ARG A 55 24.10 -17.18 -18.62
CA ARG A 55 23.34 -17.38 -19.88
C ARG A 55 22.89 -18.84 -20.07
N ARG A 56 21.62 -19.13 -19.78
CA ARG A 56 20.90 -20.23 -20.41
C ARG A 56 19.89 -19.61 -21.36
N ARG A 57 20.17 -19.74 -22.65
CA ARG A 57 19.14 -19.62 -23.70
C ARG A 57 18.15 -20.75 -23.46
N SER A 58 16.91 -20.41 -23.11
CA SER A 58 15.76 -21.30 -23.26
C SER A 58 14.65 -20.50 -23.91
N SER A 59 14.34 -20.88 -25.14
CA SER A 59 13.19 -20.48 -25.92
C SER A 59 11.90 -20.80 -25.17
N GLY A 60 11.22 -19.77 -24.68
CA GLY A 60 9.84 -19.79 -24.25
C GLY A 60 9.20 -18.49 -24.72
N ALA A 61 8.20 -18.59 -25.58
CA ALA A 61 7.48 -17.44 -26.13
C ALA A 61 6.66 -16.78 -25.01
N GLY A 62 7.27 -15.82 -24.32
CA GLY A 62 6.53 -14.81 -23.58
C GLY A 62 6.08 -13.73 -24.56
N VAL A 63 4.82 -13.33 -24.49
CA VAL A 63 4.27 -12.17 -25.20
C VAL A 63 4.94 -10.92 -24.59
N GLY A 64 6.14 -10.63 -25.08
CA GLY A 64 6.92 -9.47 -24.69
C GLY A 64 6.40 -8.26 -25.45
N GLY A 65 5.51 -7.49 -24.82
CA GLY A 65 5.32 -6.10 -25.20
C GLY A 65 6.67 -5.38 -25.12
N GLY A 66 7.04 -4.64 -26.17
CA GLY A 66 8.26 -3.84 -26.18
C GLY A 66 8.32 -2.84 -25.02
N PRO A 67 9.44 -2.11 -24.85
CA PRO A 67 9.63 -1.13 -23.78
C PRO A 67 8.55 -0.02 -23.69
N GLU A 68 7.63 0.05 -24.65
CA GLU A 68 6.51 0.99 -24.71
C GLU A 68 5.14 0.41 -24.30
N ALA A 69 5.03 -0.89 -24.00
CA ALA A 69 3.75 -1.47 -23.59
C ALA A 69 3.43 -1.12 -22.13
N LEU A 70 2.22 -0.58 -21.88
CA LEU A 70 1.76 -0.35 -20.51
C LEU A 70 1.62 -1.69 -19.79
N LYS A 71 2.05 -1.71 -18.52
CA LYS A 71 1.88 -2.85 -17.63
C LYS A 71 0.42 -2.98 -17.26
N ASN A 72 -0.07 -4.21 -17.25
CA ASN A 72 -1.40 -4.53 -16.75
C ASN A 72 -1.43 -4.50 -15.22
N ALA A 73 -2.62 -4.34 -14.65
CA ALA A 73 -2.82 -4.53 -13.22
C ALA A 73 -2.48 -5.98 -12.81
N LYS A 74 -1.98 -6.12 -11.60
CA LYS A 74 -1.64 -7.42 -10.98
C LYS A 74 -2.41 -7.57 -9.67
N THR A 75 -2.61 -8.80 -9.23
CA THR A 75 -3.02 -9.08 -7.84
C THR A 75 -1.88 -9.78 -7.11
N ILE A 76 -1.50 -9.24 -5.95
CA ILE A 76 -0.46 -9.80 -5.08
C ILE A 76 -1.12 -10.34 -3.81
N HIS A 77 -0.78 -11.57 -3.42
CA HIS A 77 -1.24 -12.10 -2.14
C HIS A 77 -0.30 -11.63 -1.02
N ASP A 78 -0.82 -10.76 -0.17
CA ASP A 78 -0.18 -10.24 1.02
C ASP A 78 -0.67 -11.00 2.27
N ARG A 79 0.22 -11.23 3.23
CA ARG A 79 -0.10 -11.99 4.44
C ARG A 79 -1.06 -11.25 5.39
N VAL A 80 -1.01 -9.92 5.40
CA VAL A 80 -1.83 -9.05 6.25
C VAL A 80 -3.18 -8.77 5.58
N TYR A 81 -3.18 -8.47 4.27
CA TYR A 81 -4.37 -7.98 3.58
C TYR A 81 -5.04 -8.98 2.61
N GLY A 82 -4.45 -10.15 2.40
CA GLY A 82 -4.97 -11.12 1.42
C GLY A 82 -4.70 -10.66 -0.02
N ALA A 83 -5.72 -10.63 -0.88
CA ALA A 83 -5.55 -10.27 -2.28
C ALA A 83 -5.47 -8.74 -2.46
N VAL A 84 -4.29 -8.24 -2.80
CA VAL A 84 -4.02 -6.81 -3.01
C VAL A 84 -3.95 -6.48 -4.51
N PRO A 85 -4.91 -5.72 -5.05
CA PRO A 85 -4.87 -5.25 -6.44
C PRO A 85 -3.87 -4.10 -6.60
N VAL A 86 -2.96 -4.23 -7.56
CA VAL A 86 -1.89 -3.27 -7.88
C VAL A 86 -2.10 -2.73 -9.30
N PRO A 87 -2.41 -1.42 -9.48
CA PRO A 87 -2.59 -0.81 -10.80
C PRO A 87 -1.35 -0.89 -11.69
N GLY A 88 -1.55 -0.85 -13.01
CA GLY A 88 -0.47 -0.97 -14.01
C GLY A 88 0.70 0.00 -13.82
N LEU A 89 0.41 1.27 -13.48
CA LEU A 89 1.45 2.25 -13.16
C LEU A 89 2.33 1.77 -11.99
N LEU A 90 1.72 1.29 -10.91
CA LEU A 90 2.43 0.79 -9.74
C LEU A 90 3.22 -0.47 -10.07
N VAL A 91 2.67 -1.36 -10.91
CA VAL A 91 3.40 -2.53 -11.43
C VAL A 91 4.65 -2.11 -12.21
N ALA A 92 4.59 -1.03 -12.98
CA ALA A 92 5.74 -0.51 -13.73
C ALA A 92 6.89 -0.05 -12.82
N PHE A 93 6.59 0.53 -11.65
CA PHE A 93 7.60 0.84 -10.63
C PHE A 93 8.02 -0.40 -9.86
N LEU A 94 7.08 -1.27 -9.51
CA LEU A 94 7.33 -2.50 -8.77
C LEU A 94 8.31 -3.42 -9.51
N ASP A 95 8.19 -3.54 -10.84
CA ASP A 95 9.05 -4.38 -11.68
C ASP A 95 10.47 -3.79 -11.93
N THR A 96 10.83 -2.65 -11.33
CA THR A 96 12.18 -2.05 -11.48
C THR A 96 13.22 -2.67 -10.55
N ASP A 97 14.50 -2.69 -10.97
CA ASP A 97 15.60 -3.15 -10.10
C ASP A 97 15.66 -2.37 -8.79
N GLU A 98 15.45 -1.06 -8.88
CA GLU A 98 15.43 -0.13 -7.76
C GLU A 98 14.39 -0.52 -6.70
N PHE A 99 13.18 -0.93 -7.12
CA PHE A 99 12.13 -1.38 -6.21
C PHE A 99 12.33 -2.82 -5.74
N GLN A 100 12.68 -3.74 -6.66
CA GLN A 100 12.92 -5.15 -6.32
C GLN A 100 14.05 -5.33 -5.31
N ARG A 101 14.99 -4.39 -5.23
CA ARG A 101 16.02 -4.33 -4.17
C ARG A 101 15.42 -4.42 -2.76
N LEU A 102 14.23 -3.87 -2.51
CA LEU A 102 13.59 -3.88 -1.20
C LEU A 102 13.33 -5.29 -0.66
N ASP A 103 13.26 -6.30 -1.53
CA ASP A 103 13.12 -7.72 -1.15
C ASP A 103 14.31 -8.19 -0.29
N SER A 104 15.49 -7.59 -0.46
CA SER A 104 16.71 -7.91 0.28
C SER A 104 16.93 -7.05 1.53
N ILE A 105 16.00 -6.13 1.84
CA ILE A 105 16.12 -5.22 2.99
C ILE A 105 15.06 -5.62 4.01
N GLY A 106 15.51 -6.18 5.13
CA GLY A 106 14.62 -6.57 6.23
C GLY A 106 14.03 -5.35 6.92
N GLN A 107 12.72 -5.34 7.16
CA GLN A 107 11.99 -4.22 7.77
C GLN A 107 12.66 -3.75 9.06
N LEU A 108 12.90 -4.69 9.98
CA LEU A 108 13.38 -4.44 11.34
C LEU A 108 14.91 -4.57 11.49
N GLY A 109 15.68 -4.57 10.40
CA GLY A 109 17.14 -4.57 10.43
C GLY A 109 17.73 -5.70 11.30
N GLY A 110 18.38 -5.33 12.42
CA GLY A 110 19.01 -6.26 13.36
C GLY A 110 18.04 -7.08 14.21
N SER A 111 16.77 -6.66 14.34
CA SER A 111 15.80 -7.34 15.22
C SER A 111 15.52 -8.78 14.79
N LYS A 112 15.76 -9.14 13.52
CA LYS A 112 15.67 -10.52 13.02
C LYS A 112 16.60 -11.52 13.74
N TYR A 113 17.65 -11.03 14.40
CA TYR A 113 18.57 -11.86 15.21
C TYR A 113 18.05 -12.11 16.63
N VAL A 114 17.04 -11.34 17.07
CA VAL A 114 16.37 -11.49 18.36
C VAL A 114 15.01 -12.17 18.18
N PHE A 115 14.27 -11.79 17.14
CA PHE A 115 12.97 -12.33 16.76
C PHE A 115 13.09 -13.12 15.46
N PRO A 116 13.23 -14.47 15.50
CA PRO A 116 13.46 -15.28 14.30
C PRO A 116 12.34 -15.20 13.25
N GLY A 117 11.13 -14.77 13.65
CA GLY A 117 9.99 -14.56 12.75
C GLY A 117 10.03 -13.24 11.97
N ALA A 118 10.77 -12.24 12.45
CA ALA A 118 10.90 -10.91 11.85
C ALA A 118 11.80 -10.90 10.60
N LYS A 119 11.44 -11.72 9.61
CA LYS A 119 12.15 -11.90 8.33
C LYS A 119 11.53 -11.09 7.20
N HIS A 120 10.45 -10.36 7.48
CA HIS A 120 9.73 -9.60 6.49
C HIS A 120 10.57 -8.45 5.93
N SER A 121 10.32 -8.13 4.67
CA SER A 121 11.09 -7.15 3.90
C SER A 121 10.38 -5.79 3.80
N ARG A 122 11.13 -4.74 3.45
CA ARG A 122 10.56 -3.42 3.12
C ARG A 122 9.62 -3.51 1.93
N LYS A 123 9.82 -4.47 1.00
CA LYS A 123 8.98 -4.63 -0.19
C LYS A 123 7.53 -4.99 0.14
N GLU A 124 7.32 -5.98 1.00
CA GLU A 124 5.95 -6.38 1.38
C GLU A 124 5.26 -5.30 2.22
N HIS A 125 6.02 -4.60 3.08
CA HIS A 125 5.54 -3.42 3.79
C HIS A 125 5.11 -2.32 2.80
N SER A 126 5.95 -1.95 1.83
CA SER A 126 5.63 -0.98 0.79
C SER A 126 4.34 -1.31 0.00
N ILE A 127 4.12 -2.59 -0.34
CA ILE A 127 2.90 -3.05 -1.01
C ILE A 127 1.67 -2.86 -0.10
N GLY A 128 1.80 -3.22 1.18
CA GLY A 128 0.75 -3.04 2.17
C GLY A 128 0.41 -1.58 2.46
N THR A 129 1.43 -0.72 2.63
CA THR A 129 1.25 0.73 2.78
C THR A 129 0.52 1.34 1.59
N SER A 130 0.86 0.91 0.36
CA SER A 130 0.13 1.32 -0.85
C SER A 130 -1.33 0.88 -0.86
N HIS A 131 -1.62 -0.35 -0.42
CA HIS A 131 -2.99 -0.86 -0.28
C HIS A 131 -3.81 -0.02 0.71
N MET A 132 -3.24 0.28 1.87
CA MET A 132 -3.91 1.11 2.88
C MET A 132 -4.12 2.55 2.39
N ALA A 133 -3.12 3.13 1.72
CA ALA A 133 -3.22 4.45 1.12
C ALA A 133 -4.35 4.53 0.09
N ARG A 134 -4.50 3.49 -0.76
CA ARG A 134 -5.64 3.35 -1.67
C ARG A 134 -6.96 3.34 -0.92
N ALA A 135 -7.10 2.48 0.09
CA ALA A 135 -8.34 2.37 0.86
C ALA A 135 -8.73 3.71 1.49
N MET A 136 -7.75 4.47 2.00
CA MET A 136 -7.98 5.76 2.64
C MET A 136 -8.37 6.85 1.62
N VAL A 137 -7.64 6.98 0.52
CA VAL A 137 -7.94 8.01 -0.50
C VAL A 137 -9.26 7.73 -1.22
N ASP A 138 -9.57 6.46 -1.51
CA ASP A 138 -10.85 6.06 -2.12
C ASP A 138 -12.02 6.29 -1.15
N HIS A 139 -11.82 6.07 0.15
CA HIS A 139 -12.80 6.40 1.18
C HIS A 139 -13.10 7.90 1.19
N LEU A 140 -12.08 8.75 1.27
CA LEU A 140 -12.23 10.21 1.28
C LEU A 140 -12.90 10.71 0.00
N ARG A 141 -12.50 10.17 -1.16
CA ARG A 141 -13.07 10.51 -2.48
C ARG A 141 -14.58 10.24 -2.54
N ARG A 142 -15.00 9.08 -2.04
CA ARG A 142 -16.41 8.67 -2.03
C ARG A 142 -17.22 9.45 -0.99
N LEU A 143 -16.66 9.66 0.20
CA LEU A 143 -17.37 10.29 1.32
C LEU A 143 -17.49 11.81 1.16
N GLN A 144 -16.50 12.45 0.55
CA GLN A 144 -16.39 13.90 0.41
C GLN A 144 -16.05 14.31 -1.04
N PRO A 145 -17.00 14.18 -1.98
CA PRO A 145 -16.79 14.55 -3.38
C PRO A 145 -16.32 16.00 -3.58
N GLU A 146 -16.66 16.90 -2.65
CA GLU A 146 -16.24 18.31 -2.65
C GLU A 146 -14.72 18.51 -2.51
N LEU A 147 -13.97 17.48 -2.10
CA LEU A 147 -12.50 17.49 -2.09
C LEU A 147 -11.90 17.41 -3.51
N GLY A 148 -12.73 17.07 -4.51
CA GLY A 148 -12.36 16.99 -5.91
C GLY A 148 -11.23 15.99 -6.19
N ILE A 149 -11.11 14.92 -5.38
CA ILE A 149 -10.07 13.89 -5.54
C ILE A 149 -10.32 13.15 -6.86
N ASP A 150 -9.36 13.24 -7.78
CA ASP A 150 -9.43 12.61 -9.10
C ASP A 150 -8.60 11.30 -9.18
N ASP A 151 -8.60 10.67 -10.35
CA ASP A 151 -7.86 9.42 -10.56
C ASP A 151 -6.34 9.63 -10.45
N ALA A 152 -5.83 10.79 -10.84
CA ALA A 152 -4.41 11.12 -10.75
C ALA A 152 -3.99 11.30 -9.29
N ASP A 153 -4.81 11.92 -8.44
CA ASP A 153 -4.62 12.00 -7.00
C ASP A 153 -4.52 10.61 -6.36
N CYS A 154 -5.49 9.73 -6.66
CA CYS A 154 -5.50 8.36 -6.15
C CYS A 154 -4.23 7.61 -6.56
N LEU A 155 -3.79 7.72 -7.82
CA LEU A 155 -2.57 7.08 -8.31
C LEU A 155 -1.30 7.69 -7.69
N CYS A 156 -1.23 9.01 -7.53
CA CYS A 156 -0.10 9.67 -6.88
C CYS A 156 0.05 9.24 -5.42
N VAL A 157 -1.04 9.21 -4.65
CA VAL A 157 -1.03 8.77 -3.24
C VAL A 157 -0.59 7.31 -3.13
N GLN A 158 -1.14 6.44 -3.98
CA GLN A 158 -0.75 5.02 -4.01
C GLN A 158 0.72 4.81 -4.39
N LEU A 159 1.22 5.53 -5.39
CA LEU A 159 2.60 5.45 -5.84
C LEU A 159 3.57 6.02 -4.79
N ALA A 160 3.19 7.11 -4.12
CA ALA A 160 3.96 7.67 -3.01
C ALA A 160 4.07 6.67 -1.87
N ALA A 161 2.96 6.08 -1.45
CA ALA A 161 2.92 5.04 -0.43
C ALA A 161 3.70 3.77 -0.82
N LEU A 162 3.62 3.34 -2.09
CA LEU A 162 4.40 2.21 -2.58
C LEU A 162 5.90 2.50 -2.47
N CYS A 163 6.33 3.70 -2.85
CA CYS A 163 7.75 3.99 -2.99
C CYS A 163 8.37 4.78 -1.82
N HIS A 164 7.63 5.05 -0.74
CA HIS A 164 8.12 5.87 0.38
C HIS A 164 9.42 5.32 1.00
N ASP A 165 9.59 4.00 0.96
CA ASP A 165 10.70 3.25 1.54
C ASP A 165 11.79 2.83 0.55
N ILE A 166 11.67 3.15 -0.74
CA ILE A 166 12.62 2.71 -1.78
C ILE A 166 14.06 3.18 -1.50
N GLY A 167 14.21 4.29 -0.76
CA GLY A 167 15.45 4.91 -0.34
C GLY A 167 16.14 4.27 0.86
N HIS A 168 15.53 3.30 1.55
CA HIS A 168 16.17 2.66 2.70
C HIS A 168 17.48 1.95 2.32
N GLY A 169 18.50 2.11 3.16
CA GLY A 169 19.76 1.40 3.05
C GLY A 169 19.77 0.04 3.77
N PRO A 170 20.92 -0.66 3.76
CA PRO A 170 21.12 -1.87 4.56
C PRO A 170 20.76 -1.67 6.03
N TYR A 171 19.98 -2.59 6.61
CA TYR A 171 19.49 -2.49 7.99
C TYR A 171 18.53 -1.31 8.29
N SER A 172 17.83 -0.81 7.27
CA SER A 172 16.76 0.19 7.41
C SER A 172 17.24 1.46 8.12
N HIS A 173 16.63 1.87 9.24
CA HIS A 173 17.00 3.08 9.97
C HIS A 173 18.43 3.05 10.54
N MET A 174 19.05 1.88 10.71
CA MET A 174 20.47 1.81 11.11
C MET A 174 21.39 2.41 10.05
N TRP A 175 20.99 2.39 8.78
CA TRP A 175 21.77 2.97 7.70
C TRP A 175 21.90 4.48 7.83
N GLU A 176 20.82 5.15 8.19
CA GLU A 176 20.79 6.61 8.34
C GLU A 176 21.77 7.06 9.42
N ALA A 177 21.69 6.42 10.59
CA ALA A 177 22.64 6.64 11.68
C ALA A 177 24.09 6.33 11.27
N PHE A 178 24.30 5.29 10.46
CA PHE A 178 25.62 4.97 9.93
C PHE A 178 26.16 6.04 8.98
N VAL A 179 25.34 6.53 8.04
CA VAL A 179 25.73 7.60 7.11
C VAL A 179 26.07 8.88 7.85
N HIS A 180 25.27 9.26 8.84
CA HIS A 180 25.57 10.39 9.72
C HIS A 180 26.92 10.20 10.42
N ALA A 181 27.12 9.06 11.08
CA ALA A 181 28.37 8.77 11.79
C ALA A 181 29.61 8.75 10.88
N ALA A 182 29.45 8.31 9.62
CA ALA A 182 30.55 8.21 8.66
C ALA A 182 30.87 9.53 7.95
N THR A 183 29.89 10.43 7.78
CA THR A 183 30.03 11.66 6.98
C THR A 183 29.97 12.94 7.80
N GLY A 184 29.41 12.89 9.01
CA GLY A 184 29.11 14.06 9.83
C GLY A 184 27.96 14.93 9.31
N SER A 185 27.16 14.43 8.35
CA SER A 185 26.05 15.18 7.73
C SER A 185 24.72 14.47 7.92
N ASP A 186 23.69 15.27 8.22
CA ASP A 186 22.27 14.88 8.26
C ASP A 186 21.55 15.11 6.92
N ASP A 187 22.30 15.40 5.85
CA ASP A 187 21.70 15.68 4.54
C ASP A 187 21.03 14.44 3.93
N TRP A 188 21.49 13.25 4.32
CA TRP A 188 20.93 11.99 3.87
C TRP A 188 19.78 11.58 4.79
N THR A 189 18.60 11.43 4.20
CA THR A 189 17.47 10.72 4.82
C THR A 189 16.94 9.70 3.81
N HIS A 190 16.25 8.67 4.30
CA HIS A 190 15.69 7.66 3.41
C HIS A 190 14.57 8.24 2.52
N GLU A 191 13.82 9.25 2.97
CA GLU A 191 12.77 9.95 2.21
C GLU A 191 13.37 10.73 1.02
N LYS A 192 14.43 11.52 1.25
CA LYS A 192 15.14 12.23 0.17
C LYS A 192 15.73 11.25 -0.85
N MET A 193 16.27 10.13 -0.37
CA MET A 193 16.77 9.07 -1.24
C MET A 193 15.64 8.38 -2.02
N SER A 194 14.47 8.18 -1.39
CA SER A 194 13.28 7.63 -2.04
C SER A 194 12.84 8.50 -3.21
N ALA A 195 12.70 9.81 -2.99
CA ALA A 195 12.35 10.76 -4.05
C ALA A 195 13.38 10.77 -5.19
N ARG A 196 14.68 10.63 -4.89
CA ARG A 196 15.73 10.50 -5.91
C ARG A 196 15.60 9.21 -6.71
N LEU A 197 15.36 8.08 -6.05
CA LEU A 197 15.26 6.77 -6.68
C LEU A 197 13.99 6.64 -7.52
N ILE A 198 12.86 7.23 -7.14
CA ILE A 198 11.63 7.23 -7.95
C ILE A 198 11.86 7.96 -9.27
N ARG A 199 12.49 9.15 -9.23
CA ARG A 199 12.87 9.88 -10.46
C ARG A 199 13.79 9.05 -11.33
N ARG A 200 14.75 8.33 -10.73
CA ARG A 200 15.59 7.37 -11.46
C ARG A 200 14.79 6.22 -12.04
N CYS A 201 13.83 5.64 -11.31
CA CYS A 201 12.96 4.56 -11.80
C CYS A 201 12.22 5.01 -13.05
N ALA A 202 11.58 6.18 -12.99
CA ALA A 202 10.85 6.76 -14.12
C ALA A 202 11.75 6.99 -15.34
N GLY A 203 12.91 7.64 -15.15
CA GLY A 203 13.82 7.98 -16.25
C GLY A 203 14.58 6.79 -16.83
N LYS A 204 15.26 5.99 -16.00
CA LYS A 204 16.10 4.85 -16.44
C LYS A 204 15.27 3.78 -17.14
N ASN A 205 14.06 3.51 -16.65
CA ASN A 205 13.19 2.46 -17.18
C ASN A 205 12.18 2.99 -18.21
N ALA A 206 12.30 4.27 -18.60
CA ALA A 206 11.43 4.94 -19.57
C ALA A 206 9.92 4.70 -19.30
N ILE A 207 9.50 4.82 -18.03
CA ILE A 207 8.10 4.61 -17.64
C ILE A 207 7.25 5.74 -18.26
N PRO A 208 6.29 5.45 -19.16
CA PRO A 208 5.51 6.48 -19.85
C PRO A 208 4.40 7.04 -18.96
N LEU A 209 4.78 7.92 -18.02
CA LEU A 209 3.88 8.49 -17.01
C LEU A 209 2.67 9.21 -17.62
N ASP A 210 2.88 9.97 -18.69
CA ASP A 210 1.85 10.68 -19.45
C ASP A 210 0.74 9.74 -19.95
N ARG A 211 1.11 8.53 -20.40
CA ARG A 211 0.15 7.52 -20.85
C ARG A 211 -0.63 6.89 -19.71
N TYR A 212 0.01 6.67 -18.55
CA TYR A 212 -0.67 6.14 -17.37
C TYR A 212 -1.63 7.16 -16.76
N PHE A 213 -1.22 8.43 -16.65
CA PHE A 213 -2.04 9.52 -16.13
C PHE A 213 -3.02 10.08 -17.17
N ARG A 214 -2.86 9.73 -18.46
CA ARG A 214 -3.66 10.22 -19.60
C ARG A 214 -3.64 11.75 -19.70
N CYS A 215 -2.46 12.33 -19.56
CA CYS A 215 -2.26 13.78 -19.52
C CYS A 215 -1.05 14.19 -20.38
N SER A 216 -0.73 15.48 -20.39
CA SER A 216 0.47 15.96 -21.07
C SER A 216 1.74 15.51 -20.33
N ALA A 217 2.89 15.52 -21.02
CA ALA A 217 4.17 15.22 -20.39
C ALA A 217 4.50 16.20 -19.24
N ALA A 218 4.05 17.46 -19.34
CA ALA A 218 4.24 18.46 -18.30
C ALA A 218 3.41 18.14 -17.05
N ASP A 219 2.15 17.76 -17.22
CA ASP A 219 1.28 17.36 -16.10
C ASP A 219 1.78 16.07 -15.45
N ALA A 220 2.27 15.12 -16.24
CA ALA A 220 2.88 13.89 -15.74
C ALA A 220 4.13 14.16 -14.90
N ALA A 221 4.96 15.12 -15.30
CA ALA A 221 6.11 15.56 -14.50
C ALA A 221 5.67 16.21 -13.17
N ALA A 222 4.61 17.02 -13.20
CA ALA A 222 4.03 17.61 -11.99
C ALA A 222 3.44 16.54 -11.04
N HIS A 223 2.81 15.51 -11.58
CA HIS A 223 2.36 14.35 -10.79
C HIS A 223 3.51 13.60 -10.13
N LEU A 224 4.64 13.43 -10.83
CA LEU A 224 5.85 12.83 -10.24
C LEU A 224 6.47 13.71 -9.15
N ALA A 225 6.46 15.04 -9.35
CA ALA A 225 6.89 15.99 -8.33
C ALA A 225 6.01 15.91 -7.07
N PHE A 226 4.69 15.82 -7.25
CA PHE A 226 3.74 15.60 -6.17
C PHE A 226 3.96 14.28 -5.41
N VAL A 227 4.23 13.18 -6.12
CA VAL A 227 4.60 11.89 -5.50
C VAL A 227 5.85 12.03 -4.63
N CYS A 228 6.88 12.73 -5.11
CA CYS A 228 8.09 12.99 -4.33
C CYS A 228 7.78 13.83 -3.10
N ALA A 229 6.98 14.89 -3.24
CA ALA A 229 6.58 15.75 -2.14
C ALA A 229 5.78 14.98 -1.06
N LEU A 230 4.88 14.08 -1.45
CA LEU A 230 4.12 13.24 -0.51
C LEU A 230 5.03 12.35 0.36
N ILE A 231 6.17 11.90 -0.19
CA ILE A 231 7.15 11.07 0.52
C ILE A 231 8.01 11.92 1.44
N GLU A 232 8.57 13.01 0.91
CA GLU A 232 9.42 13.92 1.69
C GLU A 232 8.64 14.66 2.79
N GLY A 233 7.31 14.76 2.63
CA GLY A 233 6.43 15.51 3.52
C GLY A 233 6.44 17.01 3.23
N LEU A 234 5.39 17.70 3.66
CA LEU A 234 5.28 19.15 3.52
C LEU A 234 4.70 19.76 4.80
N PRO A 235 5.54 20.45 5.61
CA PRO A 235 5.08 21.07 6.85
C PRO A 235 3.94 22.07 6.63
N ASP A 236 3.03 22.20 7.61
CA ASP A 236 1.90 23.15 7.58
C ASP A 236 2.29 24.58 7.21
N ALA A 237 3.41 25.03 7.77
CA ALA A 237 3.90 26.39 7.61
C ALA A 237 4.70 26.57 6.31
N ALA A 238 5.05 25.48 5.63
CA ALA A 238 5.79 25.57 4.37
C ALA A 238 4.86 26.10 3.26
N PRO A 239 5.34 27.02 2.42
CA PRO A 239 4.57 27.51 1.29
C PRO A 239 4.20 26.35 0.36
N TRP A 240 3.05 26.47 -0.31
CA TRP A 240 2.64 25.48 -1.30
C TRP A 240 3.55 25.56 -2.54
N PRO A 241 4.19 24.45 -2.97
CA PRO A 241 5.03 24.47 -4.16
C PRO A 241 4.21 24.61 -5.46
N ASP A 242 4.71 25.43 -6.39
CA ASP A 242 4.00 25.76 -7.64
C ASP A 242 4.02 24.63 -8.69
N ASP A 243 4.91 23.63 -8.54
CA ASP A 243 5.19 22.59 -9.54
C ASP A 243 4.45 21.27 -9.30
N LEU A 244 3.53 21.21 -8.33
CA LEU A 244 2.83 19.97 -7.96
C LEU A 244 1.61 19.63 -8.84
N GLY A 245 1.25 20.54 -9.77
CA GLY A 245 0.09 20.38 -10.65
C GLY A 245 -1.24 20.40 -9.90
N ARG A 246 -1.24 20.91 -8.66
CA ARG A 246 -2.37 20.92 -7.72
C ARG A 246 -2.35 22.21 -6.92
N THR A 247 -3.50 22.62 -6.41
CA THR A 247 -3.60 23.74 -5.47
C THR A 247 -3.45 23.27 -4.03
N GLU A 248 -3.19 24.21 -3.12
CA GLU A 248 -3.07 23.94 -1.68
C GLU A 248 -4.31 23.29 -1.05
N ALA A 249 -5.47 23.36 -1.72
CA ALA A 249 -6.66 22.63 -1.32
C ALA A 249 -6.43 21.11 -1.16
N LYS A 250 -5.41 20.56 -1.81
CA LYS A 250 -5.01 19.14 -1.77
C LYS A 250 -3.99 18.78 -0.68
N ARG A 251 -3.56 19.72 0.15
CA ARG A 251 -2.53 19.47 1.18
C ARG A 251 -2.90 18.35 2.16
N PHE A 252 -4.18 18.11 2.43
CA PHE A 252 -4.62 17.01 3.29
C PHE A 252 -4.18 15.61 2.78
N LEU A 253 -3.82 15.46 1.50
CA LEU A 253 -3.31 14.20 0.97
C LEU A 253 -1.93 13.82 1.54
N PHE A 254 -1.15 14.80 2.01
CA PHE A 254 0.13 14.54 2.69
C PHE A 254 -0.07 13.76 3.99
N ASP A 255 -1.20 13.98 4.68
CA ASP A 255 -1.54 13.29 5.92
C ASP A 255 -1.78 11.78 5.72
N ILE A 256 -1.89 11.27 4.48
CA ILE A 256 -2.10 9.85 4.20
C ILE A 256 -0.78 9.06 4.29
N VAL A 257 0.29 9.56 3.66
CA VAL A 257 1.56 8.83 3.51
C VAL A 257 2.58 9.23 4.57
N SER A 258 2.74 10.53 4.81
CA SER A 258 3.73 11.08 5.74
C SER A 258 3.09 12.22 6.54
N ASN A 259 2.47 11.85 7.67
CA ASN A 259 1.70 12.79 8.47
C ASN A 259 2.58 13.43 9.55
N SER A 260 3.22 14.56 9.22
CA SER A 260 4.05 15.30 10.17
C SER A 260 3.25 15.99 11.29
N ARG A 261 1.92 16.11 11.18
CA ARG A 261 1.08 16.81 12.18
C ARG A 261 0.83 15.95 13.41
N SER A 262 0.42 14.71 13.18
CA SER A 262 -0.01 13.79 14.23
C SER A 262 0.82 12.51 14.30
N GLY A 263 1.61 12.24 13.26
CA GLY A 263 2.25 10.95 13.04
C GLY A 263 1.29 9.87 12.56
N MET A 264 -0.03 10.08 12.49
CA MET A 264 -0.97 9.06 12.03
C MET A 264 -1.05 9.01 10.50
N ASP A 265 -0.34 8.06 9.90
CA ASP A 265 -0.28 7.79 8.46
C ASP A 265 -0.34 6.28 8.19
N VAL A 266 -0.57 5.92 6.93
CA VAL A 266 -0.74 4.52 6.52
C VAL A 266 0.53 3.68 6.62
N ASP A 267 1.71 4.30 6.63
CA ASP A 267 2.99 3.65 6.93
C ASP A 267 2.94 3.00 8.32
N LYS A 268 2.60 3.79 9.35
CA LYS A 268 2.47 3.26 10.72
C LYS A 268 1.39 2.21 10.85
N LEU A 269 0.27 2.39 10.15
CA LEU A 269 -0.81 1.41 10.22
C LEU A 269 -0.39 0.06 9.62
N ASP A 270 0.37 0.03 8.52
CA ASP A 270 0.91 -1.23 7.99
C ASP A 270 1.93 -1.83 8.95
N TYR A 271 2.98 -1.09 9.32
CA TYR A 271 4.08 -1.72 10.05
C TYR A 271 3.63 -2.21 11.42
N LEU A 272 2.69 -1.54 12.11
CA LEU A 272 2.20 -2.03 13.40
C LEU A 272 1.51 -3.39 13.28
N LEU A 273 0.70 -3.58 12.23
CA LEU A 273 0.03 -4.85 11.96
C LEU A 273 1.04 -5.92 11.52
N ARG A 274 1.91 -5.57 10.56
CA ARG A 274 2.86 -6.48 9.92
C ARG A 274 4.00 -6.91 10.84
N ASP A 275 4.56 -5.98 11.59
CA ASP A 275 5.61 -6.27 12.58
C ASP A 275 5.05 -7.15 13.68
N GLY A 276 3.85 -6.85 14.18
CA GLY A 276 3.17 -7.68 15.17
C GLY A 276 2.98 -9.12 14.67
N LEU A 277 2.40 -9.26 13.47
CA LEU A 277 2.18 -10.56 12.85
C LEU A 277 3.49 -11.32 12.62
N SER A 278 4.55 -10.64 12.18
CA SER A 278 5.82 -11.29 11.82
C SER A 278 6.67 -11.62 13.04
N ALA A 279 6.69 -10.76 14.07
CA ALA A 279 7.49 -10.97 15.27
C ALA A 279 6.81 -11.89 16.28
N PHE A 280 5.47 -11.81 16.43
CA PHE A 280 4.73 -12.48 17.51
C PHE A 280 3.69 -13.50 17.01
N GLY A 281 3.46 -13.59 15.71
CA GLY A 281 2.44 -14.48 15.14
C GLY A 281 1.00 -13.97 15.26
N ALA A 282 0.81 -12.77 15.83
CA ALA A 282 -0.48 -12.11 15.93
C ALA A 282 -0.31 -10.59 15.72
N SER A 283 -1.21 -10.01 14.93
CA SER A 283 -1.22 -8.59 14.63
C SER A 283 -1.60 -7.73 15.85
N SER A 284 -1.21 -6.46 15.83
CA SER A 284 -1.64 -5.46 16.81
C SER A 284 -3.17 -5.35 16.88
N SER A 285 -3.69 -4.98 18.06
CA SER A 285 -5.12 -5.09 18.43
C SER A 285 -6.04 -3.98 17.87
N PHE A 286 -5.64 -3.25 16.83
CA PHE A 286 -6.47 -2.17 16.27
C PHE A 286 -7.08 -2.56 14.92
N ASP A 287 -8.29 -2.06 14.69
CA ASP A 287 -9.01 -2.25 13.43
C ASP A 287 -8.72 -1.07 12.49
N TRP A 288 -7.85 -1.30 11.51
CA TRP A 288 -7.47 -0.30 10.54
C TRP A 288 -8.64 0.10 9.62
N ASN A 289 -9.55 -0.82 9.31
CA ASN A 289 -10.69 -0.54 8.45
C ASN A 289 -11.66 0.40 9.17
N ARG A 290 -11.90 0.18 10.46
CA ARG A 290 -12.66 1.12 11.30
C ARG A 290 -12.02 2.50 11.35
N LEU A 291 -10.69 2.60 11.47
CA LEU A 291 -9.98 3.88 11.47
C LEU A 291 -10.16 4.62 10.14
N ILE A 292 -10.01 3.93 9.00
CA ILE A 292 -10.24 4.54 7.68
C ILE A 292 -11.70 4.95 7.54
N GLN A 293 -12.66 4.13 7.98
CA GLN A 293 -14.08 4.47 7.87
C GLN A 293 -14.50 5.69 8.70
N ALA A 294 -13.75 6.00 9.76
CA ALA A 294 -13.97 7.16 10.61
C ALA A 294 -13.17 8.40 10.17
N CYS A 295 -12.40 8.34 9.06
CA CYS A 295 -11.54 9.44 8.63
C CYS A 295 -12.27 10.44 7.73
N ARG A 296 -11.98 11.73 7.92
CA ARG A 296 -12.50 12.84 7.11
C ARG A 296 -11.45 13.93 6.92
N ALA A 297 -11.47 14.61 5.78
CA ALA A 297 -10.70 15.83 5.58
C ALA A 297 -11.52 17.05 6.02
N VAL A 298 -11.08 17.72 7.08
CA VAL A 298 -11.79 18.85 7.71
C VAL A 298 -10.90 20.09 7.74
N ALA A 299 -11.50 21.27 7.62
CA ALA A 299 -10.80 22.54 7.82
C ALA A 299 -10.89 22.92 9.32
N PRO A 300 -9.78 22.93 10.08
CA PRO A 300 -9.80 23.35 11.47
C PRO A 300 -10.24 24.80 11.62
N LYS A 301 -10.90 25.16 12.73
CA LYS A 301 -11.27 26.55 13.02
C LYS A 301 -10.04 27.46 12.92
N GLY A 302 -10.13 28.47 12.05
CA GLY A 302 -9.04 29.44 11.84
C GLY A 302 -7.90 28.97 10.93
N LYS A 303 -7.96 27.77 10.34
CA LYS A 303 -7.01 27.32 9.31
C LYS A 303 -7.69 27.25 7.95
N ALA A 304 -7.01 27.76 6.92
CA ALA A 304 -7.50 27.71 5.54
C ALA A 304 -7.38 26.29 4.93
N VAL A 305 -6.46 25.48 5.44
CA VAL A 305 -6.10 24.20 4.85
C VAL A 305 -6.78 23.04 5.59
N ARG A 306 -7.33 22.11 4.81
CA ARG A 306 -7.91 20.87 5.34
C ARG A 306 -6.80 19.93 5.86
N GLN A 307 -7.14 19.14 6.86
CA GLN A 307 -6.31 18.06 7.40
C GLN A 307 -7.18 16.83 7.65
N ILE A 308 -6.57 15.64 7.66
CA ILE A 308 -7.27 14.42 8.04
C ILE A 308 -7.55 14.43 9.54
N ALA A 309 -8.79 14.15 9.91
CA ALA A 309 -9.25 13.98 11.27
C ALA A 309 -10.11 12.70 11.38
N PHE A 310 -10.33 12.25 12.60
CA PHE A 310 -11.10 11.05 12.90
C PHE A 310 -12.30 11.42 13.79
N GLU A 311 -13.42 10.73 13.60
CA GLU A 311 -14.64 10.96 14.37
C GLU A 311 -14.43 10.83 15.89
N GLU A 312 -14.96 11.80 16.64
CA GLU A 312 -15.10 11.73 18.09
C GLU A 312 -16.28 10.81 18.42
N LYS A 313 -16.08 9.87 19.36
CA LYS A 313 -17.06 8.82 19.70
C LYS A 313 -18.23 9.33 20.51
#